data_AF-A0A7C1KWV4-F1
#
_entry.id   AF-A0A7C1KWV4-F1
#
_cell.length_a   1.000
_cell.length_b   1.000
_cell.length_c   1.000
_cell.angle_alpha   90.00
_cell.angle_beta   90.00
_cell.angle_gamma   90.00
#
_symmetry.space_group_name_H-M   'P 1'
#
loop_
_entity.id
_entity.type
_entity.pdbx_description
1 polymer ?
#
loop_
_entity_poly.entity_id
_entity_poly.type
_entity_poly.pdbx_seq_one_letter_code
_entity_poly.pdbx_strand_id
1 'polypeptide(L)'
;MAEVSIVRSARPDVKKALSLIGFTPGEYDLVAIKPNICAAMPYYTGATTDLRLLEEVIKMFQACSTEVVVMESDGFTDSADKAAEKTGVLEVCSYFDVPFVNLSADIQIPVKRELRALKNPKVPRTFLKADFIVNLPVMKTHLLSIVSLGMKNMFGILPGPRSTYHSKLSDAICDVLTIRKPDLTILDGIIGMEGEGPIQGSPKKMDMVMASTDVLALDVTACRVMRINPVHVDHIQKAAYYGLGEDNPTKIQVKGERIEDVWSKFTI
;
A
#
# COMPACT_ATOMS: atom_id res chain seq x y z
N MET A 1 -6.17 -2.78 -20.86
CA MET A 1 -5.40 -1.61 -20.39
C MET A 1 -5.53 -1.56 -18.89
N ALA A 2 -4.48 -1.18 -18.16
CA ALA A 2 -4.59 -0.93 -16.73
C ALA A 2 -5.33 0.39 -16.51
N GLU A 3 -6.15 0.50 -15.46
CA GLU A 3 -6.88 1.72 -15.14
C GLU A 3 -6.44 2.26 -13.78
N VAL A 4 -6.25 3.58 -13.70
CA VAL A 4 -5.87 4.28 -12.47
C VAL A 4 -6.79 5.49 -12.29
N SER A 5 -7.55 5.54 -11.21
CA SER A 5 -8.32 6.74 -10.87
C SER A 5 -7.49 7.73 -10.09
N ILE A 6 -7.70 9.02 -10.34
CA ILE A 6 -7.24 10.12 -9.51
C ILE A 6 -8.45 10.95 -9.09
N VAL A 7 -8.68 11.08 -7.79
CA VAL A 7 -9.75 11.89 -7.21
C VAL A 7 -9.14 12.96 -6.32
N ARG A 8 -9.33 14.23 -6.68
CA ARG A 8 -8.99 15.35 -5.79
C ARG A 8 -10.09 15.49 -4.72
N SER A 9 -9.72 15.31 -3.45
CA SER A 9 -10.61 15.44 -2.30
C SER A 9 -9.83 15.61 -0.99
N ALA A 10 -10.30 16.54 -0.13
CA ALA A 10 -9.72 16.77 1.20
C ALA A 10 -10.15 15.72 2.26
N ARG A 11 -11.07 14.83 1.87
CA ARG A 11 -11.51 13.65 2.63
C ARG A 11 -11.41 12.43 1.71
N PRO A 12 -11.31 11.22 2.24
CA PRO A 12 -11.43 10.02 1.41
C PRO A 12 -12.72 10.07 0.58
N ASP A 13 -12.64 9.61 -0.67
CA ASP A 13 -13.81 9.38 -1.53
C ASP A 13 -13.56 8.06 -2.29
N VAL A 14 -13.55 6.97 -1.51
CA VAL A 14 -13.21 5.64 -2.02
C VAL A 14 -14.21 5.22 -3.09
N LYS A 15 -15.50 5.48 -2.87
CA LYS A 15 -16.57 5.11 -3.81
C LYS A 15 -16.36 5.76 -5.17
N LYS A 16 -16.03 7.05 -5.23
CA LYS A 16 -15.76 7.72 -6.51
C LYS A 16 -14.52 7.16 -7.18
N ALA A 17 -13.42 6.97 -6.43
CA ALA A 17 -12.18 6.41 -6.96
C ALA A 17 -12.42 5.04 -7.62
N LEU A 18 -13.11 4.13 -6.92
CA LEU A 18 -13.43 2.80 -7.44
C LEU A 18 -14.40 2.84 -8.63
N SER A 19 -15.40 3.72 -8.60
CA SER A 19 -16.35 3.86 -9.73
C SER A 19 -15.67 4.30 -11.03
N LEU A 20 -14.62 5.11 -10.95
CA LEU A 20 -13.88 5.61 -12.11
C LEU A 20 -13.08 4.53 -12.84
N ILE A 21 -12.66 3.48 -12.12
CA ILE A 21 -11.99 2.29 -12.68
C ILE A 21 -12.96 1.12 -12.86
N GLY A 22 -14.28 1.37 -12.81
CA GLY A 22 -15.31 0.35 -12.96
C GLY A 22 -15.27 -0.76 -11.89
N PHE A 23 -14.60 -0.54 -10.77
CA PHE A 23 -14.45 -1.55 -9.73
C PHE A 23 -15.68 -1.56 -8.81
N THR A 24 -16.25 -2.74 -8.64
CA THR A 24 -17.29 -3.02 -7.64
C THR A 24 -16.82 -4.19 -6.79
N PRO A 25 -16.84 -4.10 -5.45
CA PRO A 25 -16.53 -5.25 -4.60
C PRO A 25 -17.42 -6.45 -4.92
N GLY A 26 -16.81 -7.63 -5.07
CA GLY A 26 -17.52 -8.90 -5.14
C GLY A 26 -17.83 -9.47 -3.76
N GLU A 27 -18.20 -10.75 -3.75
CA GLU A 27 -18.34 -11.54 -2.52
C GLU A 27 -17.04 -12.30 -2.24
N TYR A 28 -16.56 -12.25 -1.00
CA TYR A 28 -15.30 -12.86 -0.58
C TYR A 28 -15.45 -13.53 0.78
N ASP A 29 -14.75 -14.65 1.01
CA ASP A 29 -14.75 -15.28 2.34
C ASP A 29 -13.87 -14.49 3.31
N LEU A 30 -12.66 -14.10 2.90
CA LEU A 30 -11.72 -13.32 3.70
C LEU A 30 -11.13 -12.14 2.91
N VAL A 31 -11.46 -10.92 3.36
CA VAL A 31 -10.80 -9.68 2.92
C VAL A 31 -9.76 -9.23 3.94
N ALA A 32 -8.51 -9.10 3.50
CA ALA A 32 -7.44 -8.58 4.34
C ALA A 32 -7.02 -7.17 3.91
N ILE A 33 -7.16 -6.22 4.83
CA ILE A 33 -6.85 -4.80 4.60
C ILE A 33 -5.48 -4.50 5.20
N LYS A 34 -4.56 -4.00 4.37
CA LYS A 34 -3.18 -3.66 4.73
C LYS A 34 -3.00 -2.14 4.73
N PRO A 35 -3.21 -1.44 5.85
CA PRO A 35 -2.78 -0.04 5.98
C PRO A 35 -1.26 0.07 5.90
N ASN A 36 -0.77 1.30 5.79
CA ASN A 36 0.63 1.62 6.08
C ASN A 36 0.69 2.12 7.54
N ILE A 37 1.36 1.38 8.42
CA ILE A 37 1.68 1.80 9.80
C ILE A 37 3.19 1.70 9.97
N CYS A 38 3.93 2.68 9.43
CA CYS A 38 5.39 2.60 9.38
C CYS A 38 6.06 2.83 10.75
N ALA A 39 5.43 3.65 11.58
CA ALA A 39 5.87 4.00 12.92
C ALA A 39 4.63 4.41 13.72
N ALA A 40 4.78 4.53 15.05
CA ALA A 40 3.72 5.02 15.93
C ALA A 40 3.50 6.55 15.79
N MET A 41 3.16 7.00 14.58
CA MET A 41 2.94 8.40 14.24
C MET A 41 1.54 8.59 13.65
N PRO A 42 0.79 9.62 14.10
CA PRO A 42 -0.56 9.88 13.60
C PRO A 42 -0.61 10.13 12.09
N TYR A 43 -1.74 9.83 11.46
CA TYR A 43 -1.92 9.94 10.00
C TYR A 43 -1.66 11.32 9.41
N TYR A 44 -1.91 12.41 10.18
CA TYR A 44 -1.60 13.78 9.73
C TYR A 44 -0.12 14.07 9.52
N THR A 45 0.77 13.13 9.88
CA THR A 45 2.21 13.21 9.58
C THR A 45 2.57 12.69 8.19
N GLY A 46 1.65 12.00 7.49
CA GLY A 46 1.95 11.28 6.25
C GLY A 46 2.74 9.98 6.45
N ALA A 47 2.91 9.53 7.69
CA ALA A 47 3.59 8.28 8.01
C ALA A 47 2.66 7.08 8.19
N THR A 48 1.36 7.32 8.36
CA THR A 48 0.31 6.33 8.59
C THR A 48 -0.90 6.64 7.71
N THR A 49 -1.59 5.62 7.21
CA THR A 49 -2.83 5.78 6.43
C THR A 49 -3.87 6.60 7.20
N ASP A 50 -4.55 7.53 6.52
CA ASP A 50 -5.67 8.29 7.06
C ASP A 50 -6.75 7.35 7.59
N LEU A 51 -7.09 7.51 8.87
CA LEU A 51 -8.04 6.62 9.54
C LEU A 51 -9.42 6.65 8.87
N ARG A 52 -9.84 7.81 8.33
CA ARG A 52 -11.10 7.94 7.61
C ARG A 52 -11.11 7.08 6.34
N LEU A 53 -9.95 6.91 5.70
CA LEU A 53 -9.82 6.04 4.54
C LEU A 53 -9.97 4.57 4.95
N LEU A 54 -9.33 4.18 6.06
CA LEU A 54 -9.47 2.84 6.62
C LEU A 54 -10.93 2.54 6.99
N GLU A 55 -11.62 3.47 7.65
CA GLU A 55 -13.04 3.36 8.00
C GLU A 55 -13.93 3.14 6.76
N GLU A 56 -13.75 3.92 5.69
CA GLU A 56 -14.52 3.77 4.45
C GLU A 56 -14.31 2.40 3.79
N VAL A 57 -13.06 1.91 3.78
CA VAL A 57 -12.72 0.62 3.19
C VAL A 57 -13.27 -0.53 4.03
N ILE A 58 -13.12 -0.50 5.36
CA ILE A 58 -13.70 -1.51 6.26
C ILE A 58 -15.20 -1.60 6.05
N LYS A 59 -15.91 -0.46 6.11
CA LYS A 59 -17.37 -0.40 5.94
C LYS A 59 -17.81 -0.95 4.59
N MET A 60 -17.06 -0.67 3.53
CA MET A 60 -17.38 -1.15 2.18
C MET A 60 -17.28 -2.67 2.07
N PHE A 61 -16.19 -3.26 2.57
CA PHE A 61 -15.95 -4.70 2.43
C PHE A 61 -16.71 -5.56 3.45
N GLN A 62 -17.01 -5.03 4.65
CA GLN A 62 -17.91 -5.72 5.60
C GLN A 62 -19.32 -5.92 5.04
N ALA A 63 -19.77 -5.05 4.14
CA ALA A 63 -21.09 -5.16 3.52
C ALA A 63 -21.20 -6.32 2.50
N CYS A 64 -20.07 -6.90 2.06
CA CYS A 64 -20.05 -7.90 0.99
C CYS A 64 -19.14 -9.11 1.26
N SER A 65 -18.54 -9.23 2.45
CA SER A 65 -17.57 -10.29 2.76
C SER A 65 -17.94 -11.02 4.05
N THR A 66 -17.62 -12.31 4.13
CA THR A 66 -17.86 -13.12 5.34
C THR A 66 -16.96 -12.66 6.50
N GLU A 67 -15.68 -12.47 6.22
CA GLU A 67 -14.69 -11.97 7.18
C GLU A 67 -13.90 -10.80 6.60
N VAL A 68 -13.65 -9.79 7.43
CA VAL A 68 -12.74 -8.68 7.15
C VAL A 68 -11.72 -8.63 8.27
N VAL A 69 -10.44 -8.45 7.93
CA VAL A 69 -9.36 -8.28 8.91
C VAL A 69 -8.49 -7.10 8.53
N VAL A 70 -7.95 -6.37 9.51
CA VAL A 70 -6.87 -5.41 9.29
C VAL A 70 -5.57 -6.07 9.70
N MET A 71 -4.52 -5.97 8.88
CA MET A 71 -3.26 -6.67 9.13
C MET A 71 -2.03 -5.80 8.92
N GLU A 72 -1.00 -6.00 9.75
CA GLU A 72 0.31 -5.36 9.63
C GLU A 72 1.38 -6.20 10.34
N SER A 73 2.65 -6.05 9.93
CA SER A 73 3.80 -6.67 10.59
C SER A 73 4.57 -5.65 11.44
N ASP A 74 5.32 -6.15 12.42
CA ASP A 74 6.15 -5.33 13.28
C ASP A 74 7.04 -4.36 12.50
N GLY A 75 7.05 -3.11 12.96
CA GLY A 75 7.90 -2.03 12.49
C GLY A 75 9.37 -2.24 12.85
N PHE A 76 10.20 -1.28 12.49
CA PHE A 76 11.59 -1.27 12.95
C PHE A 76 11.68 -0.95 14.46
N THR A 77 10.82 -0.07 14.97
CA THR A 77 10.87 0.44 16.34
C THR A 77 9.82 -0.15 17.27
N ASP A 78 8.64 -0.50 16.75
CA ASP A 78 7.48 -0.91 17.53
C ASP A 78 6.82 -2.14 16.92
N SER A 79 6.24 -2.99 17.76
CA SER A 79 5.35 -4.06 17.33
C SER A 79 4.13 -3.50 16.59
N ALA A 80 3.54 -4.28 15.68
CA ALA A 80 2.35 -3.87 14.94
C ALA A 80 1.20 -3.46 15.87
N ASP A 81 0.98 -4.21 16.97
CA ASP A 81 -0.09 -3.93 17.95
C ASP A 81 0.08 -2.55 18.57
N LYS A 82 1.25 -2.27 19.15
CA LYS A 82 1.59 -0.98 19.75
C LYS A 82 1.54 0.18 18.74
N ALA A 83 1.96 -0.05 17.50
CA ALA A 83 1.88 0.97 16.46
C ALA A 83 0.43 1.24 16.07
N ALA A 84 -0.40 0.20 15.93
CA ALA A 84 -1.82 0.33 15.63
C ALA A 84 -2.59 1.03 16.75
N GLU A 85 -2.26 0.74 18.02
CA GLU A 85 -2.83 1.42 19.20
C GLU A 85 -2.52 2.92 19.14
N LYS A 86 -1.23 3.28 19.04
CA LYS A 86 -0.81 4.68 19.07
C LYS A 86 -1.29 5.51 17.87
N THR A 87 -1.65 4.86 16.77
CA THR A 87 -2.06 5.54 15.55
C THR A 87 -3.57 5.68 15.39
N GLY A 88 -4.38 5.08 16.27
CA GLY A 88 -5.84 5.09 16.15
C GLY A 88 -6.40 3.91 15.34
N VAL A 89 -5.54 3.04 14.81
CA VAL A 89 -5.98 1.92 13.95
C VAL A 89 -6.72 0.87 14.76
N LEU A 90 -6.27 0.55 15.97
CA LEU A 90 -6.99 -0.40 16.83
C LEU A 90 -8.37 0.11 17.23
N GLU A 91 -8.52 1.40 17.46
CA GLU A 91 -9.79 2.04 17.78
C GLU A 91 -10.76 1.93 16.60
N VAL A 92 -10.29 2.17 15.38
CA VAL A 92 -11.10 1.94 14.16
C VAL A 92 -11.51 0.47 14.05
N CYS A 93 -10.56 -0.46 14.23
CA CYS A 93 -10.84 -1.90 14.20
C CYS A 93 -11.90 -2.29 15.24
N SER A 94 -11.77 -1.80 16.48
CA SER A 94 -12.72 -2.05 17.56
C SER A 94 -14.10 -1.46 17.30
N TYR A 95 -14.19 -0.28 16.67
CA TYR A 95 -15.47 0.37 16.36
C TYR A 95 -16.29 -0.44 15.34
N PHE A 96 -15.61 -1.06 14.36
CA PHE A 96 -16.24 -1.88 13.34
C PHE A 96 -16.33 -3.37 13.68
N ASP A 97 -15.88 -3.79 14.87
CA ASP A 97 -15.75 -5.21 15.26
C ASP A 97 -14.95 -6.04 14.24
N VAL A 98 -13.82 -5.46 13.78
CA VAL A 98 -12.88 -6.09 12.85
C VAL A 98 -11.61 -6.47 13.61
N PRO A 99 -11.11 -7.71 13.51
CA PRO A 99 -9.86 -8.08 14.15
C PRO A 99 -8.66 -7.38 13.49
N PHE A 100 -7.76 -6.89 14.33
CA PHE A 100 -6.41 -6.51 13.92
C PHE A 100 -5.47 -7.72 14.10
N VAL A 101 -4.74 -8.07 13.04
CA VAL A 101 -3.82 -9.21 13.02
C VAL A 101 -2.39 -8.71 12.92
N ASN A 102 -1.61 -8.90 13.99
CA ASN A 102 -0.16 -8.78 13.93
C ASN A 102 0.43 -9.99 13.18
N LEU A 103 0.85 -9.74 11.94
CA LEU A 103 1.43 -10.73 11.04
C LEU A 103 2.78 -11.28 11.53
N SER A 104 3.47 -10.58 12.44
CA SER A 104 4.70 -11.08 13.07
C SER A 104 4.46 -12.12 14.16
N ALA A 105 3.25 -12.14 14.74
CA ALA A 105 2.79 -13.16 15.67
C ALA A 105 1.95 -14.27 14.99
N ASP A 106 1.59 -14.09 13.71
CA ASP A 106 0.80 -15.07 12.94
C ASP A 106 1.61 -16.34 12.61
N ILE A 107 0.89 -17.40 12.26
CA ILE A 107 1.47 -18.66 11.78
C ILE A 107 2.26 -18.41 10.49
N GLN A 108 3.54 -18.76 10.54
CA GLN A 108 4.48 -18.55 9.44
C GLN A 108 4.53 -19.78 8.51
N ILE A 109 4.05 -19.62 7.28
CA ILE A 109 3.97 -20.70 6.29
C ILE A 109 5.18 -20.63 5.34
N PRO A 110 5.98 -21.71 5.20
CA PRO A 110 7.06 -21.75 4.22
C PRO A 110 6.52 -21.69 2.78
N VAL A 111 7.05 -20.78 1.97
CA VAL A 111 6.72 -20.67 0.55
C VAL A 111 7.81 -21.33 -0.28
N LYS A 112 7.48 -22.44 -0.96
CA LYS A 112 8.38 -23.14 -1.87
C LYS A 112 8.29 -22.55 -3.27
N ARG A 113 8.95 -21.41 -3.46
CA ARG A 113 9.03 -20.73 -4.75
C ARG A 113 10.44 -20.20 -4.98
N GLU A 114 10.91 -20.27 -6.21
CA GLU A 114 12.16 -19.61 -6.60
C GLU A 114 11.97 -18.10 -6.62
N LEU A 115 12.75 -17.42 -5.80
CA LEU A 115 12.69 -15.98 -5.55
C LEU A 115 14.10 -15.39 -5.56
N ARG A 116 14.19 -14.11 -5.89
CA ARG A 116 15.45 -13.43 -6.23
C ARG A 116 16.24 -13.08 -4.97
N ALA A 117 15.62 -12.34 -4.06
CA ALA A 117 16.14 -11.90 -2.77
C ALA A 117 15.66 -12.79 -1.60
N LEU A 118 14.38 -13.13 -1.55
CA LEU A 118 13.81 -13.90 -0.43
C LEU A 118 14.21 -15.38 -0.53
N LYS A 119 15.11 -15.85 0.33
CA LYS A 119 15.55 -17.26 0.35
C LYS A 119 14.72 -18.07 1.35
N ASN A 120 13.99 -19.07 0.84
CA ASN A 120 13.08 -19.92 1.63
C ASN A 120 12.17 -19.10 2.57
N PRO A 121 11.44 -18.09 2.06
CA PRO A 121 10.68 -17.21 2.94
C PRO A 121 9.58 -17.97 3.66
N LYS A 122 9.32 -17.55 4.88
CA LYS A 122 8.07 -17.85 5.58
C LYS A 122 7.20 -16.60 5.52
N VAL A 123 5.94 -16.80 5.20
CA VAL A 123 4.97 -15.73 5.00
C VAL A 123 3.78 -15.96 5.93
N PRO A 124 3.21 -14.90 6.53
CA PRO A 124 2.04 -15.02 7.40
C PRO A 124 0.87 -15.74 6.73
N ARG A 125 0.22 -16.65 7.47
CA ARG A 125 -0.90 -17.45 6.99
C ARG A 125 -2.08 -16.58 6.57
N THR A 126 -2.41 -15.55 7.33
CA THR A 126 -3.52 -14.62 7.04
C THR A 126 -3.33 -13.96 5.68
N PHE A 127 -2.11 -13.52 5.38
CA PHE A 127 -1.77 -12.93 4.07
C PHE A 127 -1.93 -13.92 2.92
N LEU A 128 -1.54 -15.19 3.11
CA LEU A 128 -1.66 -16.21 2.05
C LEU A 128 -3.08 -16.73 1.85
N LYS A 129 -3.91 -16.71 2.91
CA LYS A 129 -5.27 -17.24 2.89
C LYS A 129 -6.32 -16.22 2.44
N ALA A 130 -6.01 -14.93 2.48
CA ALA A 130 -6.95 -13.90 2.05
C ALA A 130 -7.36 -14.11 0.58
N ASP A 131 -8.65 -14.14 0.31
CA ASP A 131 -9.18 -14.22 -1.04
C ASP A 131 -8.95 -12.90 -1.78
N PHE A 132 -9.08 -11.80 -1.03
CA PHE A 132 -8.92 -10.45 -1.53
C PHE A 132 -8.08 -9.59 -0.59
N ILE A 133 -7.06 -8.92 -1.13
CA ILE A 133 -6.17 -8.03 -0.38
C ILE A 133 -6.37 -6.59 -0.84
N VAL A 134 -6.73 -5.73 0.11
CA VAL A 134 -6.81 -4.28 -0.08
C VAL A 134 -5.57 -3.62 0.52
N ASN A 135 -4.75 -2.99 -0.31
CA ASN A 135 -3.52 -2.30 0.10
C ASN A 135 -3.78 -0.79 0.20
N LEU A 136 -3.49 -0.18 1.35
CA LEU A 136 -3.73 1.25 1.61
C LEU A 136 -2.41 2.01 1.89
N PRO A 137 -1.51 2.13 0.90
CA PRO A 137 -0.25 2.86 1.04
C PRO A 137 -0.48 4.37 1.22
N VAL A 138 0.53 5.07 1.75
CA VAL A 138 0.58 6.54 1.76
C VAL A 138 1.51 7.05 0.65
N MET A 139 1.14 8.16 0.00
CA MET A 139 1.95 8.84 -1.01
C MET A 139 3.17 9.49 -0.36
N LYS A 140 4.32 8.79 -0.37
CA LYS A 140 5.54 9.29 0.28
C LYS A 140 6.86 8.90 -0.38
N THR A 141 7.87 9.73 -0.17
CA THR A 141 9.27 9.44 -0.52
C THR A 141 9.90 8.42 0.44
N HIS A 142 11.05 7.88 0.07
CA HIS A 142 11.81 6.94 0.88
C HIS A 142 13.31 7.00 0.54
N LEU A 143 14.18 7.10 1.54
CA LEU A 143 15.63 7.26 1.34
C LEU A 143 16.28 6.15 0.48
N LEU A 144 15.92 4.88 0.70
CA LEU A 144 16.52 3.76 -0.05
C LEU A 144 15.86 3.42 -1.40
N SER A 145 14.57 3.66 -1.55
CA SER A 145 13.78 3.22 -2.71
C SER A 145 13.19 4.37 -3.52
N ILE A 146 13.56 5.62 -3.20
CA ILE A 146 13.04 6.89 -3.72
C ILE A 146 11.59 7.16 -3.29
N VAL A 147 10.72 6.16 -3.41
CA VAL A 147 9.30 6.20 -3.03
C VAL A 147 8.91 5.00 -2.18
N SER A 148 7.82 5.15 -1.41
CA SER A 148 7.15 4.03 -0.74
C SER A 148 6.00 3.50 -1.60
N LEU A 149 4.86 4.19 -1.63
CA LEU A 149 3.69 3.81 -2.46
C LEU A 149 3.23 2.35 -2.25
N GLY A 150 2.51 1.79 -3.21
CA GLY A 150 1.80 0.52 -3.09
C GLY A 150 2.71 -0.68 -3.00
N MET A 151 3.70 -0.78 -3.89
CA MET A 151 4.59 -1.95 -3.93
C MET A 151 5.43 -2.06 -2.65
N LYS A 152 6.01 -0.95 -2.18
CA LYS A 152 6.79 -0.96 -0.94
C LYS A 152 5.93 -1.20 0.29
N ASN A 153 4.67 -0.77 0.31
CA ASN A 153 3.77 -1.08 1.43
C ASN A 153 3.51 -2.58 1.55
N MET A 154 3.46 -3.30 0.43
CA MET A 154 3.34 -4.76 0.42
C MET A 154 4.59 -5.45 0.96
N PHE A 155 5.80 -4.93 0.72
CA PHE A 155 7.01 -5.40 1.43
C PHE A 155 6.86 -5.30 2.95
N GLY A 156 5.93 -4.46 3.42
CA GLY A 156 5.51 -4.36 4.80
C GLY A 156 5.04 -5.67 5.43
N ILE A 157 4.48 -6.60 4.66
CA ILE A 157 3.93 -7.87 5.17
C ILE A 157 4.99 -8.82 5.73
N LEU A 158 6.26 -8.66 5.36
CA LEU A 158 7.31 -9.55 5.84
C LEU A 158 7.58 -9.31 7.32
N PRO A 159 7.47 -10.36 8.17
CA PRO A 159 7.82 -10.24 9.57
C PRO A 159 9.34 -10.25 9.77
N GLY A 160 9.76 -9.78 10.95
CA GLY A 160 11.18 -9.74 11.33
C GLY A 160 11.96 -8.57 10.75
N PRO A 161 13.30 -8.57 10.91
CA PRO A 161 14.13 -7.42 10.59
C PRO A 161 14.28 -7.24 9.07
N ARG A 162 13.35 -6.50 8.46
CA ARG A 162 13.34 -6.19 7.02
C ARG A 162 14.62 -5.49 6.51
N SER A 163 15.42 -4.92 7.42
CA SER A 163 16.72 -4.33 7.09
C SER A 163 17.72 -5.31 6.48
N THR A 164 17.56 -6.61 6.71
CA THR A 164 18.38 -7.66 6.07
C THR A 164 18.29 -7.65 4.55
N TYR A 165 17.22 -7.07 3.99
CA TYR A 165 16.99 -7.01 2.56
C TYR A 165 17.44 -5.69 1.92
N HIS A 166 17.99 -4.73 2.67
CA HIS A 166 18.34 -3.41 2.13
C HIS A 166 19.28 -3.46 0.92
N SER A 167 20.24 -4.39 0.89
CA SER A 167 21.16 -4.57 -0.26
C SER A 167 20.49 -5.13 -1.51
N LYS A 168 19.29 -5.70 -1.38
CA LYS A 168 18.48 -6.29 -2.48
C LYS A 168 17.03 -5.82 -2.38
N LEU A 169 16.81 -4.59 -1.93
CA LEU A 169 15.49 -4.13 -1.50
C LEU A 169 14.47 -4.24 -2.62
N SER A 170 14.83 -3.79 -3.82
CA SER A 170 13.94 -3.82 -4.97
C SER A 170 13.52 -5.23 -5.38
N ASP A 171 14.47 -6.17 -5.35
CA ASP A 171 14.18 -7.58 -5.63
C ASP A 171 13.30 -8.19 -4.53
N ALA A 172 13.52 -7.84 -3.26
CA ALA A 172 12.69 -8.30 -2.17
C ALA A 172 11.25 -7.76 -2.26
N ILE A 173 11.06 -6.51 -2.66
CA ILE A 173 9.74 -5.93 -2.95
C ILE A 173 9.07 -6.73 -4.07
N CYS A 174 9.77 -6.96 -5.19
CA CYS A 174 9.24 -7.72 -6.32
C CYS A 174 8.93 -9.18 -5.97
N ASP A 175 9.73 -9.81 -5.10
CA ASP A 175 9.49 -11.17 -4.63
C ASP A 175 8.21 -11.27 -3.80
N VAL A 176 7.91 -10.29 -2.94
CA VAL A 176 6.64 -10.25 -2.20
C VAL A 176 5.46 -10.22 -3.17
N LEU A 177 5.52 -9.34 -4.18
CA LEU A 177 4.49 -9.27 -5.22
C LEU A 177 4.43 -10.52 -6.09
N THR A 178 5.57 -11.20 -6.27
CA THR A 178 5.62 -12.50 -6.95
C THR A 178 4.85 -13.54 -6.14
N ILE A 179 4.99 -13.56 -4.81
CA ILE A 179 4.26 -14.47 -3.92
C ILE A 179 2.75 -14.18 -3.99
N ARG A 180 2.34 -12.95 -3.71
CA ARG A 180 0.94 -12.50 -3.81
C ARG A 180 0.88 -10.99 -4.03
N LYS A 181 0.20 -10.57 -5.09
CA LYS A 181 -0.11 -9.16 -5.35
C LYS A 181 -1.34 -8.74 -4.54
N PRO A 182 -1.46 -7.45 -4.18
CA PRO A 182 -2.74 -6.92 -3.73
C PRO A 182 -3.73 -6.93 -4.90
N ASP A 183 -5.00 -7.17 -4.61
CA ASP A 183 -6.07 -7.22 -5.61
C ASP A 183 -6.63 -5.82 -5.88
N LEU A 184 -6.56 -4.95 -4.87
CA LEU A 184 -6.90 -3.54 -4.96
C LEU A 184 -5.89 -2.72 -4.16
N THR A 185 -5.37 -1.65 -4.75
CA THR A 185 -4.58 -0.66 -4.03
C THR A 185 -5.26 0.70 -4.08
N ILE A 186 -5.50 1.29 -2.92
CA ILE A 186 -6.05 2.65 -2.76
C ILE A 186 -4.99 3.49 -2.05
N LEU A 187 -4.31 4.34 -2.82
CA LEU A 187 -3.25 5.21 -2.32
C LEU A 187 -3.84 6.43 -1.62
N ASP A 188 -3.48 6.59 -0.35
CA ASP A 188 -3.74 7.76 0.46
C ASP A 188 -2.77 8.89 0.07
N GLY A 189 -3.30 9.89 -0.63
CA GLY A 189 -2.65 11.16 -0.92
C GLY A 189 -3.37 12.33 -0.26
N ILE A 190 -4.10 12.14 0.84
CA ILE A 190 -4.72 13.28 1.54
C ILE A 190 -3.60 14.10 2.17
N ILE A 191 -2.80 13.44 3.01
CA ILE A 191 -1.53 13.95 3.53
C ILE A 191 -0.47 12.89 3.27
N GLY A 192 0.42 13.18 2.31
CA GLY A 192 1.61 12.38 2.04
C GLY A 192 2.82 12.83 2.87
N MET A 193 4.01 12.36 2.50
CA MET A 193 5.28 12.76 3.12
C MET A 193 6.38 12.94 2.06
N GLU A 194 7.16 14.02 2.19
CA GLU A 194 8.33 14.28 1.34
C GLU A 194 9.62 14.46 2.15
N GLY A 195 10.77 14.42 1.48
CA GLY A 195 12.10 14.50 2.09
C GLY A 195 12.58 13.15 2.63
N GLU A 196 13.15 13.15 3.83
CA GLU A 196 13.81 12.01 4.48
C GLU A 196 12.83 10.95 5.04
N GLY A 197 11.87 10.52 4.20
CA GLY A 197 10.99 9.40 4.48
C GLY A 197 11.78 8.08 4.70
N PRO A 198 11.20 7.11 5.42
CA PRO A 198 9.76 6.95 5.60
C PRO A 198 9.21 7.50 6.93
N ILE A 199 10.05 8.12 7.78
CA ILE A 199 9.68 8.63 9.11
C ILE A 199 10.10 10.10 9.30
N GLN A 200 11.28 10.51 8.83
CA GLN A 200 11.86 11.84 9.12
C GLN A 200 11.50 12.91 8.07
N GLY A 201 10.58 12.60 7.16
CA GLY A 201 10.11 13.56 6.16
C GLY A 201 9.14 14.60 6.71
N SER A 202 8.80 15.58 5.88
CA SER A 202 7.77 16.58 6.18
C SER A 202 6.41 16.18 5.58
N PRO A 203 5.30 16.37 6.29
CA PRO A 203 3.96 16.11 5.75
C PRO A 203 3.70 16.99 4.53
N LYS A 204 3.12 16.41 3.48
CA LYS A 204 2.79 17.10 2.24
C LYS A 204 1.34 16.87 1.89
N LYS A 205 0.51 17.90 2.07
CA LYS A 205 -0.91 17.85 1.75
C LYS A 205 -1.11 17.79 0.23
N MET A 206 -1.82 16.76 -0.24
CA MET A 206 -2.08 16.54 -1.66
C MET A 206 -3.60 16.50 -1.96
N ASP A 207 -4.46 16.36 -0.94
CA ASP A 207 -5.92 16.29 -1.06
C ASP A 207 -6.36 15.35 -2.20
N MET A 208 -5.91 14.11 -2.13
CA MET A 208 -6.09 13.15 -3.22
C MET A 208 -6.27 11.71 -2.72
N VAL A 209 -7.07 10.95 -3.45
CA VAL A 209 -7.09 9.49 -3.40
C VAL A 209 -6.84 8.94 -4.80
N MET A 210 -5.99 7.93 -4.90
CA MET A 210 -5.80 7.19 -6.16
C MET A 210 -6.13 5.73 -5.95
N ALA A 211 -6.61 5.04 -6.99
CA ALA A 211 -6.95 3.62 -6.88
C ALA A 211 -6.67 2.87 -8.18
N SER A 212 -6.28 1.61 -8.06
CA SER A 212 -6.12 0.67 -9.16
C SER A 212 -6.13 -0.77 -8.67
N THR A 213 -6.53 -1.69 -9.55
CA THR A 213 -6.33 -3.14 -9.38
C THR A 213 -4.95 -3.60 -9.90
N ASP A 214 -4.15 -2.70 -10.47
CA ASP A 214 -2.75 -2.93 -10.84
C ASP A 214 -1.85 -1.99 -10.02
N VAL A 215 -1.17 -2.56 -9.01
CA VAL A 215 -0.31 -1.80 -8.10
C VAL A 215 0.90 -1.16 -8.81
N LEU A 216 1.41 -1.75 -9.89
CA LEU A 216 2.52 -1.16 -10.65
C LEU A 216 2.04 0.05 -11.44
N ALA A 217 0.88 -0.07 -12.10
CA ALA A 217 0.28 1.04 -12.84
C ALA A 217 -0.04 2.22 -11.91
N LEU A 218 -0.52 1.93 -10.69
CA LEU A 218 -0.75 2.93 -9.65
C LEU A 218 0.54 3.64 -9.24
N ASP A 219 1.60 2.89 -8.91
CA ASP A 219 2.88 3.45 -8.47
C ASP A 219 3.57 4.28 -9.56
N VAL A 220 3.51 3.84 -10.82
CA VAL A 220 3.99 4.61 -11.99
C VAL A 220 3.24 5.93 -12.14
N THR A 221 1.91 5.89 -12.02
CA THR A 221 1.06 7.08 -12.11
C THR A 221 1.32 8.02 -10.94
N ALA A 222 1.44 7.49 -9.72
CA ALA A 222 1.74 8.26 -8.51
C ALA A 222 3.13 8.91 -8.59
N CYS A 223 4.14 8.23 -9.11
CA CYS A 223 5.46 8.83 -9.36
C CYS A 223 5.35 10.05 -10.29
N ARG A 224 4.57 9.96 -11.38
CA ARG A 224 4.34 11.09 -12.29
C ARG A 224 3.63 12.26 -11.59
N VAL A 225 2.63 11.98 -10.75
CA VAL A 225 1.99 12.99 -9.89
C VAL A 225 3.01 13.63 -8.94
N MET A 226 3.91 12.85 -8.34
CA MET A 226 4.97 13.35 -7.45
C MET A 226 6.11 14.07 -8.18
N ARG A 227 6.07 14.14 -9.52
CA ARG A 227 7.15 14.63 -10.41
C ARG A 227 8.46 13.85 -10.23
N ILE A 228 8.37 12.57 -9.90
CA ILE A 228 9.48 11.62 -9.83
C ILE A 228 9.46 10.77 -11.09
N ASN A 229 10.58 10.68 -11.81
CA ASN A 229 10.66 9.85 -13.00
C ASN A 229 10.66 8.35 -12.59
N PRO A 230 9.64 7.56 -12.98
CA PRO A 230 9.56 6.14 -12.62
C PRO A 230 10.76 5.31 -13.08
N VAL A 231 11.48 5.77 -14.12
CA VAL A 231 12.70 5.13 -14.62
C VAL A 231 13.82 5.11 -13.58
N HIS A 232 13.85 6.07 -12.65
CA HIS A 232 14.85 6.11 -11.58
C HIS A 232 14.49 5.24 -10.38
N VAL A 233 13.28 4.69 -10.33
CA VAL A 233 12.78 3.88 -9.21
C VAL A 233 13.03 2.40 -9.51
N ASP A 234 14.13 1.84 -8.99
CA ASP A 234 14.63 0.50 -9.34
C ASP A 234 13.58 -0.62 -9.17
N HIS A 235 12.77 -0.58 -8.10
CA HIS A 235 11.75 -1.60 -7.89
C HIS A 235 10.59 -1.53 -8.89
N ILE A 236 10.24 -0.34 -9.39
CA ILE A 236 9.26 -0.17 -10.48
C ILE A 236 9.82 -0.77 -11.77
N GLN A 237 11.07 -0.43 -12.12
CA GLN A 237 11.72 -0.96 -13.33
C GLN A 237 11.84 -2.49 -13.29
N LYS A 238 12.23 -3.05 -12.15
CA LYS A 238 12.30 -4.50 -11.97
C LYS A 238 10.94 -5.16 -12.04
N ALA A 239 9.91 -4.58 -11.45
CA ALA A 239 8.56 -5.14 -11.51
C ALA A 239 8.00 -5.15 -12.93
N ALA A 240 8.25 -4.12 -13.72
CA ALA A 240 7.94 -4.10 -15.15
C ALA A 240 8.66 -5.24 -15.88
N TYR A 241 9.98 -5.35 -15.70
CA TYR A 241 10.79 -6.41 -16.31
C TYR A 241 10.34 -7.82 -15.90
N TYR A 242 9.87 -8.00 -14.67
CA TYR A 242 9.36 -9.29 -14.17
C TYR A 242 7.88 -9.56 -14.51
N GLY A 243 7.20 -8.66 -15.23
CA GLY A 243 5.79 -8.83 -15.59
C GLY A 243 4.84 -8.75 -14.40
N LEU A 244 5.16 -7.93 -13.39
CA LEU A 244 4.36 -7.79 -12.18
C LEU A 244 3.21 -6.77 -12.31
N GLY A 245 3.09 -6.08 -13.44
CA GLY A 245 1.96 -5.21 -13.79
C GLY A 245 2.28 -4.43 -15.07
N GLU A 246 1.54 -3.35 -15.32
CA GLU A 246 1.77 -2.45 -16.44
C GLU A 246 2.55 -1.18 -16.01
N ASP A 247 3.67 -0.90 -16.67
CA ASP A 247 4.45 0.32 -16.46
C ASP A 247 4.41 1.29 -17.65
N ASN A 248 3.91 0.85 -18.81
CA ASN A 248 3.87 1.69 -20.00
C ASN A 248 2.74 2.73 -19.90
N PRO A 249 3.06 4.04 -19.86
CA PRO A 249 2.04 5.08 -19.72
C PRO A 249 0.97 5.09 -20.83
N THR A 250 1.26 4.55 -22.02
CA THR A 250 0.28 4.49 -23.12
C THR A 250 -0.73 3.36 -22.96
N LYS A 251 -0.46 2.40 -22.07
CA LYS A 251 -1.33 1.28 -21.72
C LYS A 251 -2.02 1.45 -20.35
N ILE A 252 -1.71 2.54 -19.65
CA ILE A 252 -2.34 2.97 -18.40
C ILE A 252 -3.35 4.06 -18.72
N GLN A 253 -4.62 3.79 -18.49
CA GLN A 253 -5.69 4.76 -18.63
C GLN A 253 -5.94 5.47 -17.30
N VAL A 254 -5.61 6.76 -17.24
CA VAL A 254 -5.92 7.61 -16.09
C VAL A 254 -7.36 8.11 -16.18
N LYS A 255 -8.11 7.99 -15.09
CA LYS A 255 -9.52 8.38 -14.97
C LYS A 255 -9.69 9.43 -13.86
N GLY A 256 -10.65 10.33 -14.01
CA GLY A 256 -10.84 11.44 -13.06
C GLY A 256 -9.92 12.61 -13.40
N GLU A 257 -9.15 13.09 -12.43
CA GLU A 257 -8.21 14.20 -12.63
C GLU A 257 -7.07 13.81 -13.57
N ARG A 258 -6.59 14.77 -14.38
CA ARG A 258 -5.38 14.57 -15.17
C ARG A 258 -4.16 14.76 -14.29
N ILE A 259 -3.08 14.03 -14.58
CA ILE A 259 -1.83 14.12 -13.81
C ILE A 259 -1.32 15.56 -13.76
N GLU A 260 -1.39 16.28 -14.87
CA GLU A 260 -0.90 17.65 -15.02
C GLU A 260 -1.67 18.66 -14.16
N ASP A 261 -2.92 18.35 -13.82
CA ASP A 261 -3.78 19.21 -13.00
C ASP A 261 -3.54 19.00 -11.49
N VAL A 262 -2.83 17.94 -11.12
CA VAL A 262 -2.65 17.54 -9.71
C VAL A 262 -1.21 17.26 -9.30
N TRP A 263 -0.27 17.25 -10.25
CA TRP A 263 1.11 16.97 -9.94
C TRP A 263 1.70 18.00 -8.97
N SER A 264 2.57 17.52 -8.09
CA SER A 264 3.28 18.34 -7.13
C SER A 264 4.67 17.77 -6.99
N LYS A 265 5.70 18.62 -7.04
CA LYS A 265 7.07 18.15 -6.91
C LYS A 265 7.33 17.75 -5.46
N PHE A 266 7.65 16.47 -5.24
CA PHE A 266 8.15 15.99 -3.96
C PHE A 266 9.66 16.23 -3.88
N THR A 267 10.11 16.70 -2.74
CA THR A 267 11.53 16.72 -2.37
C THR A 267 11.92 15.33 -1.90
N ILE A 268 13.11 14.85 -2.29
CA ILE A 268 13.69 13.57 -1.85
C ILE A 268 14.95 13.90 -1.06
#